data_AF-A0A2E4ST87-F1
#
_entry.id   AF-A0A2E4ST87-F1
#
_cell.length_a   1.000
_cell.length_b   1.000
_cell.length_c   1.000
_cell.angle_alpha   90.00
_cell.angle_beta   90.00
_cell.angle_gamma   90.00
#
_symmetry.space_group_name_H-M   'P 1'
#
loop_
_entity.id
_entity.type
_entity.pdbx_description
1 polymer ?
#
loop_
_entity_poly.entity_id
_entity_poly.type
_entity_poly.pdbx_seq_one_letter_code
_entity_poly.pdbx_strand_id
1 'polypeptide(L)'
;MVDEVESDGSDASPSERVVEVDTTTTTTTTTTTTVVETVKETVPLAEEEVNPGVKLLGALDNFNACLASEGHEWIGLPDPDQGPEAPMNQPAYLQALGLCNSRTGISDAFQDFQASRSGLTPEAIREENEGFLELVDCLRGLGWQISDLRPDADGFLQPGEEFAGPDGDFVTDDIRDCASEIALRSEDGE
;
A
#
# COMPACT_ATOMS: atom_id res chain seq x y z
N MET A 1 -52.89 4.09 -1.88
CA MET A 1 -54.02 3.37 -2.49
C MET A 1 -54.13 3.89 -3.91
N VAL A 2 -53.76 3.01 -4.85
CA VAL A 2 -53.94 2.96 -6.32
C VAL A 2 -53.84 4.25 -7.14
N ASP A 3 -52.92 4.26 -8.10
CA ASP A 3 -53.32 4.32 -9.52
C ASP A 3 -52.24 3.64 -10.38
N GLU A 4 -52.67 2.62 -11.14
CA GLU A 4 -51.92 1.86 -12.14
C GLU A 4 -51.96 2.62 -13.47
N VAL A 5 -50.83 2.67 -14.20
CA VAL A 5 -50.85 2.82 -15.66
C VAL A 5 -49.88 1.82 -16.29
N GLU A 6 -50.45 0.83 -16.96
CA GLU A 6 -49.77 -0.05 -17.90
C GLU A 6 -49.41 0.71 -19.19
N SER A 7 -48.29 0.38 -19.84
CA SER A 7 -48.20 0.48 -21.30
C SER A 7 -47.18 -0.50 -21.88
N ASP A 8 -47.66 -1.17 -22.92
CA ASP A 8 -47.19 -2.34 -23.64
C ASP A 8 -46.21 -1.98 -24.78
N GLY A 9 -45.33 -2.92 -25.12
CA GLY A 9 -45.15 -3.29 -26.53
C GLY A 9 -43.97 -2.71 -27.34
N SER A 10 -43.14 -3.66 -27.82
CA SER A 10 -42.59 -3.78 -29.20
C SER A 10 -41.38 -2.93 -29.59
N ASP A 11 -40.19 -3.48 -29.91
CA ASP A 11 -39.75 -4.53 -30.87
C ASP A 11 -39.16 -3.93 -32.17
N ALA A 12 -37.99 -4.48 -32.50
CA ALA A 12 -37.30 -4.59 -33.78
C ALA A 12 -36.84 -3.36 -34.61
N SER A 13 -35.52 -3.39 -34.87
CA SER A 13 -34.82 -2.76 -36.00
C SER A 13 -35.26 -3.35 -37.35
N PRO A 14 -35.06 -2.63 -38.48
CA PRO A 14 -34.32 -3.30 -39.57
C PRO A 14 -33.40 -2.40 -40.45
N SER A 15 -32.28 -3.04 -40.82
CA SER A 15 -31.50 -3.08 -42.08
C SER A 15 -31.28 -1.87 -43.01
N GLU A 16 -29.98 -1.69 -43.29
CA GLU A 16 -29.29 -1.52 -44.59
C GLU A 16 -29.62 -0.39 -45.56
N ARG A 17 -28.55 0.28 -46.03
CA ARG A 17 -28.28 0.45 -47.47
C ARG A 17 -26.82 0.87 -47.74
N VAL A 18 -26.15 0.08 -48.58
CA VAL A 18 -24.85 0.35 -49.21
C VAL A 18 -25.07 1.25 -50.42
N VAL A 19 -24.17 2.22 -50.65
CA VAL A 19 -24.05 2.93 -51.93
C VAL A 19 -22.57 2.99 -52.32
N GLU A 20 -22.21 2.24 -53.35
CA GLU A 20 -20.96 2.38 -54.10
C GLU A 20 -20.99 3.69 -54.91
N VAL A 21 -19.89 4.44 -54.88
CA VAL A 21 -19.59 5.49 -55.85
C VAL A 21 -18.21 5.23 -56.44
N ASP A 22 -18.23 4.94 -57.74
CA ASP A 22 -17.09 4.74 -58.62
C ASP A 22 -16.23 6.01 -58.69
N THR A 23 -14.92 5.91 -58.45
CA THR A 23 -13.97 7.01 -58.65
C THR A 23 -12.66 6.47 -59.19
N THR A 24 -12.46 6.58 -60.51
CA THR A 24 -11.14 6.46 -61.16
C THR A 24 -10.24 7.62 -60.76
N THR A 25 -9.07 7.37 -60.16
CA THR A 25 -7.98 8.37 -60.04
C THR A 25 -6.59 7.72 -59.97
N THR A 26 -5.78 8.08 -60.96
CA THR A 26 -4.32 8.05 -61.17
C THR A 26 -3.42 7.58 -60.00
N THR A 27 -2.66 6.51 -60.23
CA THR A 27 -1.60 6.02 -59.33
C THR A 27 -0.31 6.84 -59.49
N THR A 28 0.02 7.66 -58.48
CA THR A 28 1.34 8.28 -58.34
C THR A 28 2.19 7.42 -57.40
N THR A 29 3.30 6.86 -57.88
CA THR A 29 4.22 6.07 -57.06
C THR A 29 5.18 7.00 -56.32
N THR A 30 4.90 7.25 -55.04
CA THR A 30 5.84 7.91 -54.13
C THR A 30 6.70 6.83 -53.47
N THR A 31 8.01 6.83 -53.72
CA THR A 31 8.95 5.97 -53.02
C THR A 31 9.26 6.57 -51.66
N THR A 32 8.59 6.08 -50.62
CA THR A 32 8.90 6.43 -49.21
C THR A 32 10.06 5.56 -48.73
N THR A 33 11.20 6.18 -48.47
CA THR A 33 12.29 5.55 -47.70
C THR A 33 11.93 5.61 -46.22
N THR A 34 11.43 4.52 -45.67
CA THR A 34 11.20 4.36 -44.23
C THR A 34 12.56 4.21 -43.54
N VAL A 35 12.98 5.26 -42.82
CA VAL A 35 14.04 5.14 -41.82
C VAL A 35 13.42 4.37 -40.66
N VAL A 36 13.84 3.11 -40.48
CA VAL A 36 13.53 2.33 -39.29
C VAL A 36 14.35 2.92 -38.15
N GLU A 37 13.83 3.96 -37.49
CA GLU A 37 14.27 4.26 -36.14
C GLU A 37 13.87 3.05 -35.28
N THR A 38 14.87 2.36 -34.74
CA THR A 38 14.68 1.38 -33.70
C THR A 38 14.18 2.14 -32.46
N VAL A 39 12.87 2.32 -32.37
CA VAL A 39 12.21 2.74 -31.14
C VAL A 39 12.53 1.64 -30.14
N LYS A 40 13.36 1.95 -29.14
CA LYS A 40 13.52 1.06 -28.00
C LYS A 40 12.13 0.91 -27.38
N GLU A 41 11.54 -0.27 -27.47
CA GLU A 41 10.37 -0.61 -26.68
C GLU A 41 10.71 -0.34 -25.21
N THR A 42 10.12 0.70 -24.65
CA THR A 42 10.08 0.87 -23.21
C THR A 42 9.09 -0.16 -22.70
N VAL A 43 9.59 -1.29 -22.20
CA VAL A 43 8.78 -2.21 -21.39
C VAL A 43 8.16 -1.35 -20.28
N PRO A 44 6.82 -1.25 -20.18
CA PRO A 44 6.21 -0.61 -19.03
C PRO A 44 6.75 -1.35 -17.81
N LEU A 45 7.41 -0.65 -16.89
CA LEU A 45 7.68 -1.25 -15.58
C LEU A 45 6.31 -1.69 -15.08
N ALA A 46 6.16 -2.98 -14.80
CA ALA A 46 5.03 -3.42 -14.00
C ALA A 46 5.01 -2.53 -12.77
N GLU A 47 3.83 -2.02 -12.40
CA GLU A 47 3.67 -1.39 -11.11
C GLU A 47 4.09 -2.44 -10.09
N GLU A 48 5.28 -2.30 -9.53
CA GLU A 48 5.74 -3.16 -8.46
C GLU A 48 4.85 -2.81 -7.27
N GLU A 49 3.86 -3.66 -7.01
CA GLU A 49 2.97 -3.49 -5.89
C GLU A 49 3.79 -3.67 -4.63
N VAL A 50 4.26 -2.54 -4.09
CA VAL A 50 5.07 -2.50 -2.88
C VAL A 50 4.29 -3.22 -1.79
N ASN A 51 4.91 -4.23 -1.17
CA ASN A 51 4.32 -4.99 -0.08
C ASN A 51 3.65 -4.03 0.93
N PRO A 52 2.36 -4.23 1.29
CA PRO A 52 1.62 -3.30 2.14
C PRO A 52 2.32 -2.95 3.46
N GLY A 53 3.08 -3.89 4.04
CA GLY A 53 3.89 -3.65 5.23
C GLY A 53 5.05 -2.68 4.98
N VAL A 54 5.76 -2.84 3.85
CA VAL A 54 6.86 -1.92 3.45
C VAL A 54 6.32 -0.53 3.14
N LYS A 55 5.14 -0.44 2.51
CA LYS A 55 4.44 0.84 2.28
C LYS A 55 4.09 1.52 3.61
N LEU A 56 3.58 0.78 4.58
CA LEU A 56 3.26 1.30 5.91
C LEU A 56 4.51 1.81 6.64
N LEU A 57 5.62 1.06 6.64
CA LEU A 57 6.87 1.50 7.26
C LEU A 57 7.38 2.82 6.66
N GLY A 58 7.37 2.94 5.33
CA GLY A 58 7.74 4.20 4.68
C GLY A 58 6.79 5.36 5.00
N ALA A 59 5.49 5.09 5.15
CA ALA A 59 4.53 6.10 5.58
C ALA A 59 4.77 6.53 7.05
N LEU A 60 5.15 5.60 7.93
CA LEU A 60 5.56 5.87 9.32
C LEU A 60 6.76 6.82 9.37
N ASP A 61 7.79 6.59 8.55
CA ASP A 61 8.98 7.45 8.51
C ASP A 61 8.65 8.87 8.09
N ASN A 62 7.92 8.99 6.99
CA ASN A 62 7.51 10.29 6.50
C ASN A 62 6.61 11.01 7.51
N PHE A 63 5.80 10.27 8.24
CA PHE A 63 4.94 10.82 9.29
C PHE A 63 5.76 11.33 10.48
N ASN A 64 6.70 10.55 10.98
CA ASN A 64 7.59 10.96 12.08
C ASN A 64 8.48 12.14 11.68
N ALA A 65 9.02 12.14 10.45
CA ALA A 65 9.77 13.27 9.91
C ALA A 65 8.91 14.54 9.78
N CYS A 66 7.65 14.38 9.35
CA CYS A 66 6.71 15.50 9.32
C CYS A 66 6.44 16.05 10.73
N LEU A 67 6.16 15.19 11.71
CA LEU A 67 5.95 15.62 13.10
C LEU A 67 7.15 16.39 13.65
N ALA A 68 8.37 15.86 13.43
CA ALA A 68 9.59 16.52 13.84
C ALA A 68 9.74 17.92 13.20
N SER A 69 9.35 18.07 11.93
CA SER A 69 9.36 19.36 11.22
C SER A 69 8.35 20.37 11.78
N GLU A 70 7.24 19.89 12.35
CA GLU A 70 6.24 20.70 13.05
C GLU A 70 6.61 20.91 14.54
N GLY A 71 7.79 20.42 14.98
CA GLY A 71 8.31 20.58 16.33
C GLY A 71 7.74 19.60 17.37
N HIS A 72 7.21 18.47 16.91
CA HIS A 72 6.59 17.45 17.74
C HIS A 72 7.26 16.08 17.58
N GLU A 73 7.29 15.31 18.65
CA GLU A 73 7.61 13.88 18.60
C GLU A 73 6.32 13.07 18.73
N TRP A 74 6.33 11.82 18.24
CA TRP A 74 5.22 10.92 18.47
C TRP A 74 5.14 10.55 19.96
N ILE A 75 4.10 11.05 20.62
CA ILE A 75 3.84 10.80 22.05
C ILE A 75 2.56 9.96 22.26
N GLY A 76 2.09 9.33 21.19
CA GLY A 76 0.86 8.54 21.18
C GLY A 76 -0.36 9.29 20.64
N LEU A 77 -1.46 8.55 20.54
CA LEU A 77 -2.76 9.07 20.14
C LEU A 77 -3.36 9.94 21.25
N PRO A 78 -4.22 10.93 20.93
CA PRO A 78 -4.93 11.69 21.95
C PRO A 78 -5.77 10.79 22.87
N ASP A 79 -5.76 11.11 24.16
CA ASP A 79 -6.44 10.35 25.21
C ASP A 79 -7.31 11.29 26.07
N PRO A 80 -8.64 11.33 25.85
CA PRO A 80 -9.52 12.26 26.56
C PRO A 80 -9.55 12.04 28.08
N ASP A 81 -9.18 10.85 28.56
CA ASP A 81 -9.23 10.51 29.99
C ASP A 81 -8.08 11.18 30.77
N GLN A 82 -7.00 11.58 30.10
CA GLN A 82 -5.88 12.32 30.71
C GLN A 82 -6.14 13.83 30.82
N GLY A 83 -7.27 14.31 30.29
CA GLY A 83 -7.68 15.71 30.36
C GLY A 83 -6.97 16.64 29.36
N PRO A 84 -7.47 17.87 29.17
CA PRO A 84 -7.06 18.75 28.08
C PRO A 84 -5.61 19.25 28.16
N GLU A 85 -5.01 19.23 29.36
CA GLU A 85 -3.63 19.69 29.58
C GLU A 85 -2.59 18.61 29.25
N ALA A 86 -3.01 17.37 29.03
CA ALA A 86 -2.10 16.29 28.65
C ALA A 86 -1.40 16.64 27.33
N PRO A 87 -0.08 16.40 27.19
CA PRO A 87 0.66 16.72 25.97
C PRO A 87 0.02 16.18 24.68
N MET A 88 -0.50 14.95 24.71
CA MET A 88 -1.16 14.30 23.57
C MET A 88 -2.53 14.90 23.21
N ASN A 89 -3.11 15.76 24.08
CA ASN A 89 -4.38 16.43 23.85
C ASN A 89 -4.22 17.91 23.48
N GLN A 90 -2.99 18.42 23.44
CA GLN A 90 -2.75 19.83 23.15
C GLN A 90 -3.16 20.15 21.70
N PRO A 91 -3.84 21.29 21.44
CA PRO A 91 -4.32 21.63 20.11
C PRO A 91 -3.24 21.68 19.03
N ALA A 92 -2.02 22.09 19.39
CA ALA A 92 -0.88 22.13 18.46
C ALA A 92 -0.49 20.72 17.99
N TYR A 93 -0.39 19.77 18.92
CA TYR A 93 -0.08 18.38 18.60
C TYR A 93 -1.18 17.74 17.75
N LEU A 94 -2.46 17.97 18.08
CA LEU A 94 -3.59 17.47 17.27
C LEU A 94 -3.58 18.01 15.83
N GLN A 95 -3.23 19.29 15.64
CA GLN A 95 -3.09 19.88 14.31
C GLN A 95 -1.93 19.27 13.53
N ALA A 96 -0.79 19.05 14.19
CA ALA A 96 0.36 18.39 13.58
C ALA A 96 0.03 16.95 13.17
N LEU A 97 -0.65 16.17 14.02
CA LEU A 97 -1.12 14.82 13.70
C LEU A 97 -2.01 14.82 12.44
N GLY A 98 -3.01 15.70 12.38
CA GLY A 98 -3.91 15.79 11.23
C GLY A 98 -3.20 16.20 9.94
N LEU A 99 -2.32 17.21 10.03
CA LEU A 99 -1.52 17.68 8.91
C LEU A 99 -0.58 16.59 8.38
N CYS A 100 0.19 15.96 9.26
CA CYS A 100 1.15 14.94 8.87
C CYS A 100 0.46 13.69 8.34
N ASN A 101 -0.69 13.30 8.89
CA ASN A 101 -1.49 12.23 8.29
C ASN A 101 -1.90 12.57 6.86
N SER A 102 -2.44 13.77 6.62
CA SER A 102 -2.88 14.20 5.28
C SER A 102 -1.75 14.26 4.24
N ARG A 103 -0.52 14.56 4.68
CA ARG A 103 0.65 14.66 3.81
C ARG A 103 1.27 13.30 3.47
N THR A 104 1.16 12.34 4.37
CA THR A 104 1.91 11.08 4.30
C THR A 104 1.03 9.88 3.96
N GLY A 105 -0.28 9.98 4.17
CA GLY A 105 -1.21 8.90 3.92
C GLY A 105 -1.03 7.71 4.87
N ILE A 106 -0.42 7.90 6.04
CA ILE A 106 -0.18 6.82 7.01
C ILE A 106 -1.48 6.08 7.40
N SER A 107 -2.61 6.79 7.51
CA SER A 107 -3.90 6.13 7.78
C SER A 107 -4.33 5.20 6.65
N ASP A 108 -4.10 5.60 5.39
CA ASP A 108 -4.48 4.80 4.23
C ASP A 108 -3.53 3.59 4.10
N ALA A 109 -2.23 3.79 4.30
CA ALA A 109 -1.26 2.70 4.31
C ALA A 109 -1.55 1.67 5.41
N PHE A 110 -1.99 2.13 6.60
CA PHE A 110 -2.41 1.25 7.67
C PHE A 110 -3.68 0.47 7.31
N GLN A 111 -4.66 1.13 6.68
CA GLN A 111 -5.87 0.45 6.20
C GLN A 111 -5.55 -0.60 5.13
N ASP A 112 -4.66 -0.29 4.19
CA ASP A 112 -4.22 -1.22 3.14
C ASP A 112 -3.54 -2.45 3.76
N PHE A 113 -2.66 -2.25 4.76
CA PHE A 113 -2.01 -3.34 5.48
C PHE A 113 -3.01 -4.22 6.25
N GLN A 114 -4.01 -3.62 6.90
CA GLN A 114 -5.07 -4.38 7.56
C GLN A 114 -5.92 -5.16 6.56
N ALA A 115 -6.21 -4.56 5.40
CA ALA A 115 -6.98 -5.18 4.34
C ALA A 115 -6.23 -6.36 3.70
N SER A 116 -4.90 -6.27 3.51
CA SER A 116 -4.10 -7.35 2.94
C SER A 116 -4.09 -8.61 3.82
N ARG A 117 -4.29 -8.44 5.12
CA ARG A 117 -4.33 -9.52 6.12
C ARG A 117 -5.75 -10.00 6.45
N SER A 118 -6.75 -9.31 5.93
CA SER A 118 -8.16 -9.62 6.17
C SER A 118 -8.58 -10.87 5.41
N GLY A 119 -9.12 -11.86 6.12
CA GLY A 119 -9.73 -13.03 5.49
C GLY A 119 -8.73 -13.99 4.84
N LEU A 120 -7.45 -13.93 5.21
CA LEU A 120 -6.46 -14.93 4.78
C LEU A 120 -6.84 -16.33 5.27
N THR A 121 -6.43 -17.33 4.49
CA THR A 121 -6.57 -18.74 4.87
C THR A 121 -5.59 -19.09 5.99
N PRO A 122 -5.87 -20.12 6.82
CA PRO A 122 -4.93 -20.56 7.84
C PRO A 122 -3.53 -20.90 7.28
N GLU A 123 -3.47 -21.49 6.08
CA GLU A 123 -2.23 -21.79 5.39
C GLU A 123 -1.45 -20.52 5.02
N ALA A 124 -2.12 -19.51 4.46
CA ALA A 124 -1.49 -18.22 4.16
C ALA A 124 -1.01 -17.49 5.42
N ILE A 125 -1.77 -17.58 6.52
CA ILE A 125 -1.36 -17.02 7.82
C ILE A 125 -0.10 -17.71 8.35
N ARG A 126 0.04 -19.04 8.15
CA ARG A 126 1.27 -19.75 8.53
C ARG A 126 2.48 -19.25 7.74
N GLU A 127 2.32 -19.04 6.44
CA GLU A 127 3.36 -18.50 5.58
C GLU A 127 3.78 -17.08 6.00
N GLU A 128 2.81 -16.20 6.25
CA GLU A 128 3.12 -14.85 6.79
C GLU A 128 3.83 -14.91 8.14
N ASN A 129 3.41 -15.84 9.01
CA ASN A 129 4.05 -16.02 10.32
C ASN A 129 5.49 -16.53 10.20
N GLU A 130 5.80 -17.37 9.21
CA GLU A 130 7.17 -17.84 8.93
C GLU A 130 8.06 -16.65 8.53
N GLY A 131 7.61 -15.81 7.60
CA GLY A 131 8.33 -14.58 7.25
C GLY A 131 8.48 -13.62 8.42
N PHE A 132 7.45 -13.48 9.26
CA PHE A 132 7.52 -12.65 10.47
C PHE A 132 8.52 -13.19 11.50
N LEU A 133 8.64 -14.51 11.65
CA LEU A 133 9.64 -15.13 12.53
C LEU A 133 11.06 -14.83 12.06
N GLU A 134 11.33 -14.92 10.76
CA GLU A 134 12.63 -14.58 10.19
C GLU A 134 12.97 -13.10 10.40
N LEU A 135 11.97 -12.21 10.21
CA LEU A 135 12.11 -10.78 10.48
C LEU A 135 12.49 -10.53 11.95
N VAL A 136 11.75 -11.14 12.88
CA VAL A 136 12.01 -10.99 14.31
C VAL A 136 13.40 -11.53 14.70
N ASP A 137 13.83 -12.65 14.14
CA ASP A 137 15.15 -13.22 14.41
C ASP A 137 16.27 -12.30 13.88
N CYS A 138 16.08 -11.70 12.71
CA CYS A 138 17.00 -10.68 12.19
C CYS A 138 17.07 -9.46 13.10
N LEU A 139 15.92 -8.89 13.49
CA LEU A 139 15.85 -7.72 14.38
C LEU A 139 16.49 -7.99 15.75
N ARG A 140 16.24 -9.16 16.35
CA ARG A 140 16.91 -9.57 17.59
C ARG A 140 18.44 -9.64 17.42
N GLY A 141 18.91 -10.07 16.25
CA GLY A 141 20.33 -10.05 15.89
C GLY A 141 20.93 -8.64 15.86
N LEU A 142 20.13 -7.63 15.52
CA LEU A 142 20.50 -6.21 15.57
C LEU A 142 20.41 -5.61 16.98
N GLY A 143 19.93 -6.37 17.97
CA GLY A 143 19.80 -5.93 19.36
C GLY A 143 18.42 -5.40 19.72
N TRP A 144 17.40 -5.63 18.88
CA TRP A 144 16.02 -5.29 19.22
C TRP A 144 15.52 -6.09 20.41
N GLN A 145 14.78 -5.41 21.28
CA GLN A 145 14.04 -6.02 22.37
C GLN A 145 12.63 -6.33 21.86
N ILE A 146 12.38 -7.62 21.61
CA ILE A 146 11.10 -8.13 21.10
C ILE A 146 10.60 -9.21 22.04
N SER A 147 9.49 -8.92 22.71
CA SER A 147 8.78 -9.84 23.61
C SER A 147 8.40 -11.16 22.93
N ASP A 148 8.01 -12.14 23.75
CA ASP A 148 7.51 -13.42 23.25
C ASP A 148 6.34 -13.23 22.28
N LEU A 149 6.43 -13.87 21.12
CA LEU A 149 5.42 -13.77 20.08
C LEU A 149 4.17 -14.59 20.45
N ARG A 150 3.00 -14.01 20.23
CA ARG A 150 1.71 -14.64 20.53
C ARG A 150 0.77 -14.50 19.34
N PRO A 151 0.02 -15.55 18.97
CA PRO A 151 -1.00 -15.43 17.96
C PRO A 151 -2.15 -14.55 18.45
N ASP A 152 -2.66 -13.69 17.58
CA ASP A 152 -3.90 -12.94 17.80
C ASP A 152 -5.15 -13.79 17.51
N ALA A 153 -6.32 -13.14 17.45
CA ALA A 153 -7.60 -13.82 17.23
C ALA A 153 -7.69 -14.51 15.87
N ASP A 154 -7.00 -13.98 14.85
CA ASP A 154 -6.99 -14.51 13.49
C ASP A 154 -5.82 -15.49 13.28
N GLY A 155 -4.85 -15.52 14.20
CA GLY A 155 -3.73 -16.46 14.22
C GLY A 155 -2.41 -15.86 13.75
N PHE A 156 -2.37 -14.54 13.51
CA PHE A 156 -1.13 -13.85 13.19
C PHE A 156 -0.28 -13.67 14.44
N LEU A 157 1.02 -13.93 14.31
CA LEU A 157 1.97 -13.66 15.37
C LEU A 157 2.13 -12.15 15.57
N GLN A 158 1.99 -11.72 16.82
CA GLN A 158 2.21 -10.36 17.27
C GLN A 158 3.33 -10.36 18.31
N PRO A 159 4.17 -9.30 18.36
CA PRO A 159 5.03 -9.07 19.51
C PRO A 159 4.16 -8.81 20.75
N GLY A 160 4.70 -9.14 21.93
CA GLY A 160 4.07 -8.82 23.21
C GLY A 160 4.12 -7.33 23.53
N GLU A 161 4.40 -7.00 24.80
CA GLU A 161 4.44 -5.60 25.24
C GLU A 161 5.65 -4.83 24.71
N GLU A 162 6.73 -5.55 24.36
CA GLU A 162 7.98 -4.95 23.92
C GLU A 162 8.25 -5.19 22.44
N PHE A 163 8.42 -4.09 21.71
CA PHE A 163 8.90 -4.06 20.33
C PHE A 163 9.68 -2.76 20.13
N ALA A 164 10.96 -2.78 20.49
CA ALA A 164 11.80 -1.58 20.47
C ALA A 164 13.20 -1.91 19.95
N GLY A 165 13.80 -0.94 19.26
CA GLY A 165 15.19 -1.01 18.82
C GLY A 165 16.18 -0.94 19.99
N PRO A 166 17.49 -1.03 19.69
CA PRO A 166 18.54 -1.13 20.70
C PRO A 166 18.57 0.01 21.73
N ASP A 167 18.20 1.22 21.31
CA ASP A 167 18.16 2.42 22.14
C ASP A 167 16.76 2.71 22.73
N GLY A 168 15.79 1.81 22.51
CA GLY A 168 14.39 1.99 22.91
C GLY A 168 13.50 2.67 21.87
N ASP A 169 14.10 3.19 20.79
CA ASP A 169 13.39 3.83 19.68
C ASP A 169 12.91 2.80 18.65
N PHE A 170 11.85 3.16 17.91
CA PHE A 170 11.40 2.38 16.76
C PHE A 170 12.19 2.79 15.51
N VAL A 171 13.02 1.89 14.98
CA VAL A 171 13.90 2.15 13.83
C VAL A 171 13.39 1.38 12.60
N THR A 172 12.67 2.06 11.72
CA THR A 172 12.15 1.50 10.46
C THR A 172 13.21 0.99 9.50
N ASP A 173 14.39 1.62 9.46
CA ASP A 173 15.50 1.21 8.60
C ASP A 173 15.96 -0.22 8.92
N ASP A 174 16.11 -0.57 10.19
CA ASP A 174 16.44 -1.94 10.61
C ASP A 174 15.40 -2.97 10.14
N ILE A 175 14.11 -2.60 10.23
CA ILE A 175 13.00 -3.45 9.77
C ILE A 175 13.07 -3.62 8.26
N ARG A 176 13.35 -2.55 7.52
CA ARG A 176 13.46 -2.58 6.06
C ARG A 176 14.67 -3.37 5.59
N ASP A 177 15.81 -3.22 6.25
CA ASP A 177 17.05 -3.94 5.94
C ASP A 177 16.85 -5.43 6.18
N CYS A 178 16.28 -5.82 7.32
CA CYS A 178 15.94 -7.22 7.60
C CYS A 178 14.95 -7.79 6.60
N ALA A 179 13.86 -7.07 6.27
CA ALA A 179 12.88 -7.53 5.29
C ALA A 179 13.50 -7.69 3.89
N SER A 180 14.40 -6.79 3.50
CA SER A 180 15.10 -6.85 2.21
C SER A 180 16.06 -8.04 2.17
N GLU A 181 16.84 -8.27 3.23
CA GLU A 181 17.73 -9.43 3.35
C GLU A 181 17.00 -10.77 3.28
N ILE A 182 15.81 -10.85 3.87
CA ILE A 182 14.96 -12.04 3.81
C ILE A 182 14.49 -12.28 2.38
N ALA A 183 13.93 -11.24 1.73
CA ALA A 183 13.48 -11.33 0.34
C ALA A 183 14.60 -11.79 -0.61
N LEU A 184 15.80 -11.20 -0.48
CA LEU A 184 16.96 -11.57 -1.30
C LEU A 184 17.37 -13.05 -1.13
N ARG A 185 17.30 -13.59 0.10
CA ARG A 185 17.59 -15.00 0.36
C ARG A 185 16.55 -15.95 -0.21
N SER A 186 15.29 -15.50 -0.29
CA SER A 186 14.22 -16.26 -0.94
C SER A 186 14.42 -16.31 -2.46
N GLU A 187 14.99 -15.28 -3.07
CA GLU A 187 15.26 -15.19 -4.52
C GLU A 187 16.50 -16.01 -4.95
N ASP A 188 17.55 -16.05 -4.11
CA ASP A 188 18.79 -16.80 -4.39
C ASP A 188 18.66 -18.33 -4.18
N GLY A 189 17.53 -18.79 -3.63
CA GLY A 189 17.28 -20.18 -3.25
C GLY A 189 16.56 -21.06 -4.28
N GLU A 190 16.24 -20.53 -5.46
CA GLU A 190 15.44 -21.20 -6.51
C GLU A 190 16.24 -21.75 -7.70
#